data_AF-A0A424YYD7-F1
#
_entry.id   AF-A0A424YYD7-F1
#
_cell.length_a   1.000
_cell.length_b   1.000
_cell.length_c   1.000
_cell.angle_alpha   90.00
_cell.angle_beta   90.00
_cell.angle_gamma   90.00
#
_symmetry.space_group_name_H-M   'P 1'
#
loop_
_entity.id
_entity.type
_entity.pdbx_description
1 polymer ?
#
loop_
_entity_poly.entity_id
_entity_poly.type
_entity_poly.pdbx_seq_one_letter_code
_entity_poly.pdbx_strand_id
1 'polypeptide(L)'
;MQQIRNYESLKELLDKPSIINSIFSGLVHSFTRKSPINFSDIKSLDISPELRSDLKTKYNYYLAAFWISRFMEILIFLILAQMGVQYVR
;
A
#
# COMPACT_ATOMS: atom_id res chain seq x y z
N MET A 1 -2.05 18.07 -21.97
CA MET A 1 -1.29 18.73 -20.87
C MET A 1 -1.48 18.08 -19.49
N GLN A 2 -2.64 17.49 -19.15
CA GLN A 2 -2.86 16.79 -17.86
C GLN A 2 -2.01 15.51 -17.72
N GLN A 3 -1.91 14.70 -18.78
CA GLN A 3 -1.16 13.42 -18.76
C GLN A 3 0.33 13.59 -18.48
N ILE A 4 0.98 14.60 -19.07
CA ILE A 4 2.40 14.88 -18.87
C ILE A 4 2.66 15.29 -17.41
N ARG A 5 1.72 16.05 -16.81
CA ARG A 5 1.81 16.50 -15.41
C ARG A 5 1.66 15.34 -14.40
N ASN A 6 0.83 14.35 -14.71
CA ASN A 6 0.71 13.13 -13.91
C ASN A 6 1.94 12.22 -14.04
N TYR A 7 2.58 12.18 -15.21
CA TYR A 7 3.79 11.38 -15.40
C TYR A 7 4.97 11.94 -14.59
N GLU A 8 5.17 13.26 -14.62
CA GLU A 8 6.17 13.96 -13.81
C GLU A 8 5.93 13.74 -12.30
N SER A 9 4.68 13.79 -11.83
CA SER A 9 4.37 13.56 -10.40
C SER A 9 4.61 12.11 -9.97
N LEU A 10 4.27 11.12 -10.81
CA LEU A 10 4.55 9.72 -10.54
C LEU A 10 6.05 9.45 -10.50
N LYS A 11 6.81 10.07 -11.42
CA LYS A 11 8.27 9.99 -11.43
C LYS A 11 8.88 10.60 -10.16
N GLU A 12 8.38 11.74 -9.70
CA GLU A 12 8.83 12.37 -8.45
C GLU A 12 8.48 11.52 -7.20
N LEU A 13 7.40 10.73 -7.26
CA LEU A 13 7.03 9.77 -6.21
C LEU A 13 7.91 8.52 -6.23
N LEU A 14 8.27 8.02 -7.41
CA LEU A 14 9.15 6.86 -7.61
C LEU A 14 10.63 7.20 -7.34
N ASP A 15 11.06 8.43 -7.57
CA ASP A 15 12.44 8.86 -7.33
C ASP A 15 12.73 9.14 -5.83
N LYS A 16 11.72 9.09 -4.95
CA LYS A 16 11.88 9.27 -3.50
C LYS A 16 11.89 7.91 -2.77
N PRO A 17 13.06 7.43 -2.30
CA PRO A 17 13.18 6.13 -1.62
C PRO A 17 12.24 5.97 -0.42
N SER A 18 11.98 7.06 0.31
CA SER A 18 11.12 7.09 1.49
C SER A 18 9.65 6.77 1.20
N ILE A 19 9.17 7.15 0.02
CA ILE A 19 7.80 6.87 -0.42
C ILE A 19 7.70 5.41 -0.82
N ILE A 20 8.67 4.89 -1.58
CA ILE A 20 8.73 3.48 -1.97
C ILE A 20 8.77 2.59 -0.72
N ASN A 21 9.62 2.89 0.25
CA ASN A 21 9.75 2.15 1.50
C ASN A 21 8.41 2.08 2.27
N SER A 22 7.68 3.20 2.31
CA SER A 22 6.38 3.28 2.98
C SER A 22 5.31 2.48 2.23
N ILE A 23 5.25 2.59 0.89
CA ILE A 23 4.33 1.83 0.04
C ILE A 23 4.60 0.33 0.17
N PHE A 24 5.86 -0.08 0.02
CA PHE A 24 6.27 -1.48 0.12
C PHE A 24 5.91 -2.08 1.48
N SER A 25 6.15 -1.34 2.56
CA SER A 25 5.75 -1.75 3.91
C SER A 25 4.22 -1.89 4.04
N GLY A 26 3.46 -1.02 3.39
CA GLY A 26 1.99 -1.08 3.37
C GLY A 26 1.48 -2.32 2.65
N LEU A 27 2.08 -2.64 1.49
CA LEU A 27 1.80 -3.85 0.72
C LEU A 27 2.17 -5.12 1.50
N VAL A 28 3.38 -5.22 2.06
CA VAL A 28 3.77 -6.43 2.83
C VAL A 28 2.87 -6.61 4.05
N HIS A 29 2.50 -5.52 4.73
CA HIS A 29 1.60 -5.60 5.87
C HIS A 29 0.17 -5.96 5.50
N SER A 30 -0.34 -5.58 4.32
CA SER A 30 -1.68 -6.02 3.91
C SER A 30 -1.75 -7.55 3.86
N PHE A 31 -0.70 -8.25 3.46
CA PHE A 31 -0.71 -9.73 3.42
C PHE A 31 -0.40 -10.40 4.76
N THR A 32 0.36 -9.74 5.64
CA THR A 32 0.83 -10.34 6.91
C THR A 32 0.04 -9.92 8.14
N ARG A 33 -0.73 -8.83 8.07
CA ARG A 33 -1.50 -8.27 9.19
C ARG A 33 -2.95 -8.02 8.81
N LYS A 34 -3.86 -8.18 9.77
CA LYS A 34 -5.30 -7.89 9.59
C LYS A 34 -5.62 -6.40 9.62
N SER A 35 -4.80 -5.60 10.30
CA SER A 35 -4.96 -4.15 10.45
C SER A 35 -3.63 -3.44 10.19
N PRO A 36 -3.66 -2.18 9.72
CA PRO A 36 -2.46 -1.39 9.61
C PRO A 36 -1.88 -1.10 11.00
N ILE A 37 -0.59 -0.79 11.03
CA ILE A 37 0.10 -0.33 12.24
C ILE A 37 -0.38 1.07 12.58
N ASN A 38 -0.73 1.34 13.84
CA ASN A 38 -1.10 2.68 14.24
C ASN A 38 0.12 3.62 14.21
N PHE A 39 -0.12 4.89 13.90
CA PHE A 39 0.94 5.90 13.85
C PHE A 39 1.73 6.03 15.16
N SER A 40 1.05 5.90 16.31
CA SER A 40 1.66 5.92 17.64
C SER A 40 2.68 4.80 17.84
N ASP A 41 2.42 3.64 17.23
CA ASP A 41 3.12 2.38 17.51
C ASP A 41 4.36 2.22 16.62
N ILE A 42 4.56 3.11 15.65
CA ILE A 42 5.74 3.11 14.75
C ILE A 42 7.04 3.22 15.57
N LYS A 43 7.01 3.93 16.70
CA LYS A 43 8.19 4.10 17.58
C LYS A 43 8.65 2.80 18.24
N SER A 44 7.73 1.86 18.48
CA SER A 44 8.01 0.60 19.15
C SER A 44 8.35 -0.55 18.19
N LEU A 45 8.31 -0.33 16.87
CA LEU A 45 8.64 -1.36 15.89
C LEU A 45 10.13 -1.65 15.84
N ASP A 46 10.49 -2.92 15.84
CA ASP A 46 11.85 -3.38 15.53
C ASP A 46 12.10 -3.32 14.01
N ILE A 47 12.43 -2.12 13.54
CA ILE A 47 12.71 -1.80 12.12
C ILE A 47 13.88 -0.83 12.04
N SER A 48 14.50 -0.73 10.86
CA SER A 48 15.60 0.19 10.65
C SER A 48 15.21 1.65 10.97
N PRO A 49 16.14 2.48 11.49
CA PRO A 49 15.86 3.88 11.80
C PRO A 49 15.37 4.68 10.59
N GLU A 50 15.91 4.37 9.40
CA GLU A 50 15.51 4.97 8.12
C GLU A 50 14.06 4.64 7.80
N LEU A 51 13.67 3.36 7.84
CA LEU A 51 12.29 2.95 7.57
C LEU A 51 11.31 3.52 8.60
N ARG A 52 11.73 3.64 9.86
CA ARG A 52 10.95 4.29 10.90
C ARG A 52 10.74 5.77 10.61
N SER A 53 11.75 6.46 10.12
CA SER A 53 11.67 7.87 9.72
C SER A 53 10.74 8.05 8.51
N ASP A 54 10.87 7.17 7.53
CA ASP A 54 10.05 7.13 6.33
C ASP A 54 8.58 6.92 6.67
N LEU A 55 8.27 5.90 7.48
CA LEU A 55 6.91 5.62 7.92
C LEU A 55 6.30 6.75 8.73
N LYS A 56 7.08 7.48 9.56
CA LYS A 56 6.58 8.65 10.27
C LYS A 56 6.27 9.82 9.33
N THR A 57 7.10 10.01 8.31
CA THR A 57 7.00 11.15 7.40
C THR A 57 5.98 10.92 6.29
N LYS A 58 5.80 9.66 5.87
CA LYS A 58 5.00 9.21 4.72
C LYS A 58 3.98 8.14 5.10
N TYR A 59 3.48 8.19 6.34
CA TYR A 59 2.50 7.24 6.88
C TYR A 59 1.25 7.10 6.01
N ASN A 60 0.81 8.19 5.38
CA ASN A 60 -0.34 8.18 4.48
C ASN A 60 -0.14 7.24 3.28
N TYR A 61 1.06 7.17 2.70
CA TYR A 61 1.37 6.24 1.61
C TYR A 61 1.37 4.79 2.07
N TYR A 62 1.91 4.54 3.28
CA TYR A 62 1.81 3.22 3.93
C TYR A 62 0.35 2.80 4.11
N LEU A 63 -0.47 3.67 4.69
CA LEU A 63 -1.87 3.37 4.98
C LEU A 63 -2.69 3.18 3.70
N ALA A 64 -2.46 4.02 2.69
CA ALA A 64 -3.11 3.90 1.38
C ALA A 64 -2.74 2.57 0.72
N ALA A 65 -1.44 2.21 0.68
CA ALA A 65 -0.99 0.96 0.11
C ALA A 65 -1.60 -0.26 0.82
N PHE A 66 -1.70 -0.22 2.15
CA PHE A 66 -2.34 -1.27 2.93
C PHE A 66 -3.80 -1.50 2.52
N TRP A 67 -4.62 -0.44 2.53
CA TRP A 67 -6.06 -0.57 2.26
C TRP A 67 -6.36 -0.84 0.78
N ILE A 68 -5.66 -0.16 -0.15
CA ILE A 68 -5.83 -0.40 -1.58
C ILE A 68 -5.55 -1.88 -1.90
N SER A 69 -4.50 -2.45 -1.33
CA SER A 69 -4.18 -3.87 -1.52
C SER A 69 -5.30 -4.79 -1.02
N ARG A 70 -5.90 -4.50 0.15
CA ARG A 70 -7.04 -5.26 0.68
C ARG A 70 -8.29 -5.14 -0.20
N PHE A 71 -8.60 -3.94 -0.69
CA PHE A 71 -9.73 -3.76 -1.60
C PHE A 71 -9.53 -4.51 -2.91
N MET A 72 -8.31 -4.52 -3.45
CA MET A 72 -7.98 -5.30 -4.65
C MET A 72 -8.15 -6.81 -4.42
N GLU A 73 -7.73 -7.32 -3.26
CA GLU A 73 -7.93 -8.72 -2.87
C GLU A 73 -9.43 -9.10 -2.87
N ILE A 74 -10.27 -8.26 -2.23
CA ILE A 74 -11.73 -8.45 -2.19
C ILE A 74 -12.32 -8.40 -3.60
N LEU A 75 -11.90 -7.43 -4.42
CA LEU A 75 -12.40 -7.27 -5.78
C LEU A 75 -12.07 -8.49 -6.65
N ILE A 76 -10.83 -9.00 -6.57
CA ILE A 76 -10.39 -10.21 -7.27
C ILE A 76 -11.24 -11.41 -6.83
N PHE A 77 -11.46 -11.56 -5.51
CA PHE A 77 -12.28 -12.65 -4.99
C PHE A 77 -13.72 -12.58 -5.51
N LEU A 78 -14.33 -11.39 -5.54
CA LEU A 78 -15.69 -11.20 -6.09
C LEU A 78 -15.76 -11.53 -7.58
N ILE A 79 -14.77 -11.12 -8.37
CA ILE A 79 -14.71 -11.43 -9.80
C ILE A 79 -14.58 -12.95 -10.02
N LEU A 80 -13.69 -13.61 -9.27
CA LEU A 80 -13.53 -15.08 -9.34
C LEU A 80 -14.80 -15.82 -8.90
N ALA A 81 -15.47 -15.35 -7.85
CA ALA A 81 -16.74 -15.92 -7.41
C ALA A 81 -17.83 -15.79 -8.48
N GLN A 82 -17.93 -14.63 -9.16
CA GLN A 82 -18.87 -14.45 -10.26
C GLN A 82 -18.56 -15.37 -11.44
N MET A 83 -17.28 -15.50 -11.84
CA MET A 83 -16.88 -16.42 -12.92
C MET A 83 -17.17 -17.88 -12.57
N GLY A 84 -16.91 -18.29 -11.32
CA GLY A 84 -17.21 -19.64 -10.84
C GLY A 84 -18.72 -19.96 -10.87
N VAL A 85 -19.57 -19.00 -10.49
CA VAL A 85 -21.04 -19.18 -10.57
C VAL A 85 -21.52 -19.29 -12.02
N GLN A 86 -20.88 -18.60 -12.97
CA GLN A 86 -21.22 -18.72 -14.39
C GLN A 86 -20.82 -20.06 -15.01
N TYR A 87 -19.73 -20.67 -14.57
CA TYR A 87 -19.25 -21.97 -15.08
C TYR A 87 -20.03 -23.19 -14.58
N VAL A 88 -20.80 -23.04 -13.50
CA VAL A 88 -21.57 -24.13 -12.87
C VAL A 88 -23.05 -24.13 -13.30
N ARG A 89 -23.51 -23.08 -14.00
CA ARG A 89 -24.83 -23.03 -14.65
C ARG A 89 -24.74 -23.53 -16.08
#